data_AF-A0A321LX89-F1
#
_entry.id   AF-A0A321LX89-F1
#
_cell.length_a   1.000
_cell.length_b   1.000
_cell.length_c   1.000
_cell.angle_alpha   90.00
_cell.angle_beta   90.00
_cell.angle_gamma   90.00
#
_symmetry.space_group_name_H-M   'P 1'
#
loop_
_entity.id
_entity.type
_entity.pdbx_description
1 polymer ?
#
loop_
_entity_poly.entity_id
_entity_poly.type
_entity_poly.pdbx_seq_one_letter_code
_entity_poly.pdbx_strand_id
1 'polypeptide(L)'
;MLVHVLSFGTNWWARFGRDVDDPHRFTRHAAYYNSTGVRCGNKVRRHWITSGLIRFNGASDFNPNFPDRAIGCTYVCSDLGQAFGGNRLLFERKATQSAPPDCYLVVVSSDIHGQIDFTSSVWKSIFSQVIAASHLREKQETMLLMRPGDWVQTSSGFWQLMLPSTPHEAVALGRVGERIVA
;
A
#
# COMPACT_ATOMS: atom_id res chain seq x y z
N MET A 1 14.22 -5.26 -3.22
CA MET A 1 13.65 -5.05 -1.86
C MET A 1 12.52 -6.04 -1.61
N LEU A 2 12.44 -6.66 -0.43
CA LEU A 2 11.34 -7.51 0.01
C LEU A 2 10.27 -6.67 0.70
N VAL A 3 9.04 -6.72 0.18
CA VAL A 3 7.90 -5.96 0.71
C VAL A 3 6.81 -6.92 1.17
N HIS A 4 6.43 -6.84 2.43
CA HIS A 4 5.28 -7.57 2.97
C HIS A 4 4.01 -6.73 2.89
N VAL A 5 2.93 -7.29 2.37
CA VAL A 5 1.69 -6.54 2.12
C VAL A 5 0.75 -6.64 3.31
N LEU A 6 0.47 -5.52 3.98
CA LEU A 6 -0.58 -5.45 5.02
C LEU A 6 -1.91 -4.93 4.48
N SER A 7 -1.87 -4.03 3.51
CA SER A 7 -3.06 -3.46 2.89
C SER A 7 -2.77 -2.85 1.53
N PHE A 8 -3.83 -2.67 0.75
CA PHE A 8 -3.81 -1.96 -0.52
C PHE A 8 -4.65 -0.70 -0.46
N GLY A 9 -4.35 0.24 -1.37
CA GLY A 9 -5.17 1.44 -1.53
C GLY A 9 -6.52 1.10 -2.15
N THR A 10 -7.45 2.04 -2.07
CA THR A 10 -8.81 1.83 -2.54
C THR A 10 -8.92 1.75 -4.08
N ASN A 11 -7.95 2.31 -4.83
CA ASN A 11 -8.08 2.46 -6.28
C ASN A 11 -7.27 1.43 -7.07
N TRP A 12 -7.96 0.44 -7.64
CA TRP A 12 -7.40 -0.55 -8.57
C TRP A 12 -7.79 -0.28 -10.02
N TRP A 13 -6.88 -0.58 -10.95
CA TRP A 13 -7.19 -0.65 -12.38
C TRP A 13 -6.21 -1.55 -13.12
N ALA A 14 -6.60 -2.02 -14.30
CA ALA A 14 -5.73 -2.80 -15.18
C ALA A 14 -5.40 -2.02 -16.46
N ARG A 15 -4.26 -2.35 -17.08
CA ARG A 15 -3.98 -2.05 -18.48
C ARG A 15 -3.75 -3.37 -19.20
N PHE A 16 -4.54 -3.59 -20.24
CA PHE A 16 -4.48 -4.78 -21.07
C PHE A 16 -3.53 -4.58 -22.24
N GLY A 17 -2.97 -5.68 -22.75
CA GLY A 17 -2.20 -5.68 -23.98
C GLY A 17 -3.02 -5.11 -25.14
N ARG A 18 -2.34 -4.44 -26.08
CA ARG A 18 -2.99 -3.89 -27.29
C ARG A 18 -3.20 -4.93 -28.38
N ASP A 19 -2.43 -6.01 -28.35
CA ASP A 19 -2.55 -7.12 -29.27
C ASP A 19 -3.93 -7.79 -29.09
N VAL A 20 -4.66 -7.91 -30.19
CA VAL A 20 -6.00 -8.51 -30.20
C VAL A 20 -5.94 -10.03 -30.26
N ASP A 21 -4.85 -10.57 -30.78
CA ASP A 21 -4.66 -12.00 -30.97
C ASP A 21 -4.00 -12.66 -29.77
N ASP A 22 -3.52 -11.89 -28.78
CA ASP A 22 -2.98 -12.40 -27.53
C ASP A 22 -4.11 -12.94 -26.61
N PRO A 23 -4.24 -14.27 -26.45
CA PRO A 23 -5.30 -14.86 -25.63
C PRO A 23 -5.13 -14.54 -24.13
N HIS A 24 -3.97 -14.02 -23.72
CA HIS A 24 -3.64 -13.70 -22.34
C HIS A 24 -3.56 -12.20 -22.06
N ARG A 25 -3.95 -11.34 -23.02
CA ARG A 25 -3.88 -9.87 -22.89
C ARG A 25 -4.63 -9.29 -21.69
N PHE A 26 -5.65 -10.02 -21.23
CA PHE A 26 -6.51 -9.67 -20.10
C PHE A 26 -6.13 -10.37 -18.78
N THR A 27 -5.12 -11.24 -18.80
CA THR A 27 -4.74 -12.08 -17.66
C THR A 27 -3.26 -11.89 -17.32
N ARG A 28 -2.40 -12.87 -17.65
CA ARG A 28 -0.98 -12.88 -17.26
C ARG A 28 -0.13 -11.86 -18.00
N HIS A 29 -0.57 -11.37 -19.17
CA HIS A 29 0.11 -10.30 -19.92
C HIS A 29 -0.40 -8.90 -19.60
N ALA A 30 -1.43 -8.78 -18.75
CA ALA A 30 -1.91 -7.49 -18.28
C ALA A 30 -1.02 -6.90 -17.17
N ALA A 31 -1.11 -5.59 -17.00
CA ALA A 31 -0.52 -4.88 -15.87
C ALA A 31 -1.63 -4.39 -14.94
N TYR A 32 -1.48 -4.67 -13.64
CA TYR A 32 -2.43 -4.27 -12.62
C TYR A 32 -1.80 -3.21 -11.73
N TYR A 33 -2.58 -2.18 -11.42
CA TYR A 33 -2.11 -1.02 -10.68
C TYR A 33 -3.00 -0.79 -9.47
N ASN A 34 -2.36 -0.45 -8.36
CA ASN A 34 -3.04 0.02 -7.16
C ASN A 34 -2.45 1.35 -6.71
N SER A 35 -3.31 2.24 -6.25
CA SER A 35 -2.95 3.55 -5.73
C SER A 35 -3.97 3.94 -4.67
N THR A 36 -3.68 5.03 -3.96
CA THR A 36 -4.67 5.61 -3.08
C THR A 36 -5.82 6.24 -3.86
N GLY A 37 -6.97 6.29 -3.22
CA GLY A 37 -8.14 6.99 -3.72
C GLY A 37 -9.18 7.15 -2.63
N VAL A 38 -10.02 8.16 -2.82
CA VAL A 38 -11.10 8.53 -1.90
C VAL A 38 -12.44 8.28 -2.58
N ARG A 39 -13.34 7.57 -1.89
CA ARG A 39 -14.70 7.32 -2.38
C ARG A 39 -15.53 8.60 -2.27
N CYS A 40 -16.15 9.00 -3.38
CA CYS A 40 -17.08 10.11 -3.48
C CYS A 40 -18.35 9.62 -4.18
N GLY A 41 -19.37 9.27 -3.38
CA GLY A 41 -20.52 8.51 -3.85
C GLY A 41 -20.08 7.18 -4.47
N ASN A 42 -20.53 6.91 -5.70
CA ASN A 42 -20.24 5.67 -6.42
C ASN A 42 -18.91 5.68 -7.19
N LYS A 43 -18.08 6.72 -7.04
CA LYS A 43 -16.82 6.87 -7.78
C LYS A 43 -15.64 6.96 -6.83
N VAL A 44 -14.56 6.28 -7.17
CA VAL A 44 -13.25 6.49 -6.56
C VAL A 44 -12.56 7.63 -7.30
N ARG A 45 -12.07 8.63 -6.58
CA ARG A 45 -11.25 9.70 -7.14
C ARG A 45 -9.88 9.68 -6.48
N ARG A 46 -8.83 9.97 -7.24
CA ARG A 46 -7.47 10.03 -6.70
C ARG A 46 -7.26 11.32 -5.91
N HIS A 47 -7.41 12.51 -6.50
CA HIS A 47 -7.10 13.79 -5.84
C HIS A 47 -5.77 13.72 -5.07
N TRP A 48 -4.72 13.39 -5.80
CA TRP A 48 -3.41 13.16 -5.22
C TRP A 48 -2.83 14.45 -4.63
N ILE A 49 -2.40 14.36 -3.37
CA ILE A 49 -1.40 15.24 -2.78
C ILE A 49 -0.01 14.75 -3.21
N THR A 50 0.20 13.43 -3.10
CA THR A 50 1.41 12.75 -3.58
C THR A 50 0.98 11.71 -4.61
N SER A 51 1.42 11.89 -5.86
CA SER A 51 1.12 10.96 -6.94
C SER A 51 1.99 9.70 -6.83
N GLY A 52 1.36 8.54 -6.86
CA GLY A 52 2.12 7.29 -6.97
C GLY A 52 1.25 6.06 -7.09
N LEU A 53 1.89 4.92 -7.37
CA LEU A 53 1.21 3.64 -7.52
C LEU A 53 2.19 2.48 -7.32
N ILE A 54 1.61 1.33 -7.00
CA ILE A 54 2.27 0.04 -7.13
C ILE A 54 1.76 -0.65 -8.40
N ARG A 55 2.61 -1.47 -9.01
CA ARG A 55 2.28 -2.25 -10.20
C ARG A 55 2.59 -3.72 -9.98
N PHE A 56 1.66 -4.58 -10.35
CA PHE A 56 1.89 -6.00 -10.57
C PHE A 56 1.86 -6.28 -12.06
N ASN A 57 2.73 -7.15 -12.55
CA ASN A 57 2.52 -7.78 -13.85
C ASN A 57 1.73 -9.07 -13.63
N GLY A 58 0.94 -9.50 -14.61
CA GLY A 58 0.12 -10.71 -14.46
C GLY A 58 0.93 -12.01 -14.27
N ALA A 59 2.24 -11.99 -14.52
CA ALA A 59 3.17 -13.10 -14.25
C ALA A 59 3.75 -13.10 -12.82
N SER A 60 3.41 -12.11 -11.97
CA SER A 60 4.03 -11.91 -10.65
C SER A 60 3.38 -12.73 -9.51
N ASP A 61 2.76 -13.87 -9.83
CA ASP A 61 1.95 -14.68 -8.88
C ASP A 61 0.83 -13.87 -8.17
N PHE A 62 0.42 -12.76 -8.79
CA PHE A 62 -0.68 -11.93 -8.33
C PHE A 62 -1.95 -12.34 -9.06
N ASN A 63 -3.00 -12.69 -8.30
CA ASN A 63 -4.31 -12.97 -8.88
C ASN A 63 -5.19 -11.71 -8.83
N PRO A 64 -5.43 -11.05 -9.97
CA PRO A 64 -6.19 -9.79 -10.01
C PRO A 64 -7.67 -9.95 -9.66
N ASN A 65 -8.23 -11.16 -9.75
CA ASN A 65 -9.61 -11.43 -9.36
C ASN A 65 -9.77 -11.53 -7.84
N PHE A 66 -8.66 -11.75 -7.11
CA PHE A 66 -8.63 -11.90 -5.66
C PHE A 66 -7.42 -11.16 -5.08
N PRO A 67 -7.36 -9.82 -5.21
CA PRO A 67 -6.21 -9.02 -4.77
C PRO A 67 -5.92 -9.21 -3.28
N ASP A 68 -6.96 -9.45 -2.47
CA ASP A 68 -6.84 -9.67 -1.03
C ASP A 68 -6.00 -10.90 -0.67
N ARG A 69 -5.83 -11.88 -1.57
CA ARG A 69 -4.93 -13.02 -1.35
C ARG A 69 -3.45 -12.64 -1.31
N ALA A 70 -3.11 -11.45 -1.80
CA ALA A 70 -1.76 -10.91 -1.70
C ALA A 70 -1.51 -10.25 -0.32
N ILE A 71 -2.53 -9.95 0.47
CA ILE A 71 -2.37 -9.51 1.86
C ILE A 71 -1.76 -10.66 2.68
N GLY A 72 -0.80 -10.34 3.53
CA GLY A 72 -0.01 -11.32 4.28
C GLY A 72 1.08 -12.01 3.45
N CYS A 73 1.23 -11.67 2.17
CA CYS A 73 2.30 -12.19 1.32
C CYS A 73 3.48 -11.22 1.22
N THR A 74 4.68 -11.78 1.07
CA THR A 74 5.91 -11.03 0.78
C THR A 74 6.25 -11.13 -0.71
N TYR A 75 6.65 -10.01 -1.31
CA TYR A 75 7.03 -9.91 -2.71
C TYR A 75 8.44 -9.36 -2.86
N VAL A 76 9.13 -9.80 -3.92
CA VAL A 76 10.32 -9.12 -4.42
C VAL A 76 9.86 -7.93 -5.24
N CYS A 77 10.34 -6.75 -4.88
CA CYS A 77 9.99 -5.48 -5.50
C CYS A 77 11.25 -4.71 -5.92
N SER A 78 11.06 -3.82 -6.90
CA SER A 78 12.01 -2.75 -7.19
C SER A 78 12.16 -1.83 -5.98
N ASP A 79 13.15 -0.95 -6.01
CA ASP A 79 13.14 0.21 -5.10
C ASP A 79 12.01 1.17 -5.48
N LEU A 80 11.62 2.04 -4.54
CA LEU A 80 10.66 3.11 -4.81
C LEU A 80 11.34 4.18 -5.67
N GLY A 81 10.96 4.25 -6.94
CA GLY A 81 11.46 5.23 -7.89
C GLY A 81 10.43 6.29 -8.24
N GLN A 82 10.85 7.34 -8.95
CA GLN A 82 9.96 8.32 -9.54
C GLN A 82 9.93 8.15 -11.06
N ALA A 83 8.74 7.97 -11.63
CA ALA A 83 8.57 7.92 -13.08
C ALA A 83 7.16 8.35 -13.51
N PHE A 84 7.07 9.01 -14.66
CA PHE A 84 5.82 9.54 -15.22
C PHE A 84 5.08 10.45 -14.21
N GLY A 85 5.80 11.36 -13.57
CA GLY A 85 5.24 12.36 -12.66
C GLY A 85 4.70 11.82 -11.33
N GLY A 86 5.17 10.65 -10.86
CA GLY A 86 4.83 10.15 -9.53
C GLY A 86 5.66 8.95 -9.11
N ASN A 87 5.48 8.52 -7.87
CA ASN A 87 6.21 7.40 -7.28
C ASN A 87 5.73 6.06 -7.88
N ARG A 88 6.66 5.13 -8.10
CA ARG A 88 6.43 3.85 -8.73
C ARG A 88 7.16 2.76 -7.97
N LEU A 89 6.42 1.71 -7.64
CA LEU A 89 6.96 0.49 -7.07
C LEU A 89 6.48 -0.69 -7.91
N LEU A 90 7.41 -1.48 -8.45
CA LEU A 90 7.08 -2.69 -9.20
C LEU A 90 7.17 -3.90 -8.27
N PHE A 91 6.09 -4.66 -8.20
CA PHE A 91 6.05 -5.99 -7.60
C PHE A 91 6.42 -7.00 -8.70
N GLU A 92 7.58 -7.62 -8.56
CA GLU A 92 8.17 -8.47 -9.60
C GLU A 92 7.63 -9.91 -9.53
N ARG A 93 7.70 -10.51 -8.34
CA ARG A 93 7.26 -11.89 -8.07
C ARG A 93 7.01 -12.09 -6.59
N LYS A 94 6.22 -13.12 -6.23
CA LYS A 94 6.06 -13.53 -4.85
C LYS A 94 7.38 -14.12 -4.32
N ALA A 95 7.75 -13.81 -3.09
CA ALA A 95 8.93 -14.37 -2.46
C ALA A 95 8.68 -15.86 -2.12
N THR A 96 9.65 -16.72 -2.42
CA THR A 96 9.56 -18.18 -2.21
C THR A 96 10.08 -18.64 -0.84
N GLN A 97 10.80 -17.77 -0.13
CA GLN A 97 11.43 -18.06 1.16
C GLN A 97 10.88 -17.14 2.24
N SER A 98 10.86 -17.63 3.49
CA SER A 98 10.48 -16.85 4.69
C SER A 98 11.56 -15.84 5.11
N ALA A 99 12.25 -15.22 4.16
CA ALA A 99 13.17 -14.14 4.46
C ALA A 99 12.38 -12.97 5.09
N PRO A 100 12.94 -12.32 6.14
CA PRO A 100 12.28 -11.19 6.75
C PRO A 100 12.11 -10.05 5.71
N PRO A 101 10.96 -9.37 5.68
CA PRO A 101 10.74 -8.28 4.75
C PRO A 101 11.59 -7.05 5.12
N ASP A 102 12.06 -6.32 4.11
CA ASP A 102 12.78 -5.06 4.31
C ASP A 102 11.84 -3.94 4.78
N CYS A 103 10.58 -3.99 4.32
CA CYS A 103 9.52 -3.06 4.70
C CYS A 103 8.13 -3.65 4.46
N TYR A 104 7.11 -2.91 4.90
CA TYR A 104 5.71 -3.28 4.87
C TYR A 104 4.92 -2.25 4.07
N LEU A 105 4.06 -2.73 3.17
CA LEU A 105 3.09 -1.89 2.47
C LEU A 105 1.88 -1.66 3.37
N VAL A 106 1.65 -0.41 3.75
CA VAL A 106 0.61 0.00 4.70
C VAL A 106 -0.24 1.11 4.10
N VAL A 107 -1.55 1.06 4.35
CA VAL A 107 -2.48 2.12 3.99
C VAL A 107 -3.11 2.73 5.24
N VAL A 108 -2.94 4.04 5.39
CA VAL A 108 -3.56 4.87 6.42
C VAL A 108 -4.76 5.57 5.80
N SER A 109 -5.96 5.13 6.17
CA SER A 109 -7.23 5.77 5.82
C SER A 109 -7.74 6.65 6.95
N SER A 110 -8.30 7.82 6.62
CA SER A 110 -8.95 8.71 7.59
C SER A 110 -10.08 8.07 8.36
N ASP A 111 -10.73 7.07 7.77
CA ASP A 111 -11.92 6.42 8.34
C ASP A 111 -11.58 5.47 9.50
N ILE A 112 -10.34 4.98 9.53
CA ILE A 112 -9.85 4.05 10.55
C ILE A 112 -8.85 4.77 11.46
N HIS A 113 -7.94 5.53 10.86
CA HIS A 113 -6.78 6.07 11.54
C HIS A 113 -6.89 7.58 11.79
N GLY A 114 -7.97 8.25 11.39
CA GLY A 114 -8.04 9.71 11.45
C GLY A 114 -7.18 10.40 10.39
N GLN A 115 -7.31 11.73 10.32
CA GLN A 115 -6.71 12.53 9.27
C GLN A 115 -5.23 12.80 9.54
N ILE A 116 -4.42 12.76 8.49
CA ILE A 116 -3.04 13.24 8.51
C ILE A 116 -3.06 14.73 8.21
N ASP A 117 -2.35 15.51 9.03
CA ASP A 117 -2.02 16.88 8.71
C ASP A 117 -0.78 16.90 7.80
N PHE A 118 -1.01 16.97 6.50
CA PHE A 118 0.06 17.06 5.51
C PHE A 118 0.78 18.42 5.48
N THR A 119 0.28 19.43 6.20
CA THR A 119 0.97 20.73 6.32
C THR A 119 2.08 20.68 7.38
N SER A 120 1.94 19.79 8.36
CA SER A 120 3.00 19.45 9.30
C SER A 120 4.15 18.74 8.58
N SER A 121 5.39 19.02 8.97
CA SER A 121 6.57 18.25 8.53
C SER A 121 6.79 16.98 9.36
N VAL A 122 6.06 16.83 10.47
CA VAL A 122 6.26 15.80 11.50
C VAL A 122 4.99 14.96 11.67
N TRP A 123 4.56 14.30 10.60
CA TRP A 123 3.40 13.39 10.63
C TRP A 123 3.75 11.93 10.42
N LYS A 124 5.01 11.61 10.09
CA LYS A 124 5.50 10.24 9.92
C LYS A 124 6.95 10.12 10.36
N SER A 125 7.42 8.89 10.56
CA SER A 125 8.85 8.64 10.76
C SER A 125 9.68 9.10 9.55
N ILE A 126 10.97 9.37 9.81
CA ILE A 126 11.91 9.80 8.77
C ILE A 126 12.14 8.71 7.70
N PHE A 127 12.04 7.43 8.07
CA PHE A 127 12.31 6.30 7.18
C PHE A 127 11.07 5.81 6.42
N SER A 128 9.87 6.19 6.84
CA SER A 128 8.64 5.87 6.10
C SER A 128 8.62 6.60 4.76
N GLN A 129 8.41 5.85 3.68
CA GLN A 129 8.34 6.40 2.33
C GLN A 129 6.90 6.46 1.84
N VAL A 130 6.48 7.62 1.34
CA VAL A 130 5.13 7.82 0.78
C VAL A 130 5.10 7.31 -0.65
N ILE A 131 4.29 6.29 -0.93
CA ILE A 131 4.02 5.88 -2.31
C ILE A 131 2.98 6.82 -2.91
N ALA A 132 1.83 6.97 -2.26
CA ALA A 132 0.75 7.83 -2.76
C ALA A 132 -0.07 8.39 -1.60
N ALA A 133 -0.60 9.60 -1.76
CA ALA A 133 -1.49 10.24 -0.80
C ALA A 133 -2.61 10.95 -1.54
N SER A 134 -3.85 10.71 -1.12
CA SER A 134 -5.07 11.20 -1.73
C SER A 134 -5.90 11.93 -0.68
N HIS A 135 -6.44 13.10 -1.02
CA HIS A 135 -7.28 13.88 -0.10
C HIS A 135 -8.39 14.59 -0.87
N LEU A 136 -9.64 14.36 -0.44
CA LEU A 136 -10.79 15.12 -0.91
C LEU A 136 -11.75 15.36 0.25
N ARG A 137 -11.97 16.63 0.60
CA ARG A 137 -12.83 17.05 1.73
C ARG A 137 -12.35 16.36 3.02
N GLU A 138 -13.22 15.64 3.70
CA GLU A 138 -12.88 14.96 4.97
C GLU A 138 -12.26 13.57 4.80
N LYS A 139 -12.06 13.11 3.56
CA LYS A 139 -11.56 11.77 3.26
C LYS A 139 -10.11 11.81 2.81
N GLN A 140 -9.29 10.96 3.42
CA GLN A 140 -7.88 10.80 3.08
C GLN A 140 -7.48 9.33 3.02
N GLU A 141 -6.52 9.03 2.15
CA GLU A 141 -5.88 7.73 2.08
C GLU A 141 -4.41 7.89 1.70
N THR A 142 -3.52 7.29 2.48
CA THR A 142 -2.06 7.38 2.32
C THR A 142 -1.43 6.00 2.31
N MET A 143 -0.69 5.69 1.26
CA MET A 143 0.02 4.43 1.08
C MET A 143 1.51 4.64 1.34
N LEU A 144 2.06 3.84 2.23
CA LEU A 144 3.41 3.97 2.77
C LEU A 144 4.17 2.65 2.63
N LEU A 145 5.50 2.76 2.46
CA LEU A 145 6.43 1.73 2.86
C LEU A 145 6.95 2.07 4.25
N MET A 146 6.70 1.18 5.22
CA MET A 146 7.09 1.35 6.61
C MET A 146 8.02 0.24 7.05
N ARG A 147 9.04 0.57 7.84
CA ARG A 147 9.90 -0.39 8.54
C ARG A 147 9.36 -0.69 9.94
N PRO A 148 9.72 -1.82 10.56
CA PRO A 148 9.40 -2.08 11.95
C PRO A 148 9.70 -0.88 12.87
N GLY A 149 8.73 -0.49 13.70
CA GLY A 149 8.85 0.65 14.60
C GLY A 149 8.61 2.02 13.96
N ASP A 150 8.48 2.11 12.63
CA ASP A 150 8.01 3.34 11.98
C ASP A 150 6.60 3.69 12.42
N TRP A 151 6.27 4.97 12.30
CA TRP A 151 5.04 5.52 12.85
C TRP A 151 4.43 6.61 11.97
N VAL A 152 3.16 6.87 12.22
CA VAL A 152 2.35 7.93 11.61
C VAL A 152 1.53 8.62 12.70
N GLN A 153 1.57 9.95 12.73
CA GLN A 153 0.72 10.79 13.55
C GLN A 153 -0.50 11.22 12.75
N THR A 154 -1.66 11.09 13.38
CA THR A 154 -2.97 11.44 12.81
C THR A 154 -3.77 12.25 13.82
N SER A 155 -4.92 12.79 13.41
CA SER A 155 -5.88 13.44 14.31
C SER A 155 -6.47 12.49 15.35
N SER A 156 -6.47 11.18 15.08
CA SER A 156 -6.88 10.17 16.07
C SER A 156 -5.74 9.76 16.99
N GLY A 157 -4.49 10.12 16.73
CA GLY A 157 -3.36 9.81 17.58
C GLY A 157 -2.18 9.20 16.84
N PHE A 158 -1.32 8.53 17.59
CA PHE A 158 -0.06 7.98 17.11
C PHE A 158 -0.22 6.49 16.76
N TRP A 159 0.17 6.13 15.55
CA TRP A 159 0.09 4.77 15.02
C TRP A 159 1.49 4.26 14.75
N GLN A 160 1.82 3.06 15.20
CA GLN A 160 3.12 2.45 15.00
C GLN A 160 2.99 1.08 14.33
N LEU A 161 3.91 0.80 13.40
CA LEU A 161 4.03 -0.53 12.81
C LEU A 161 4.68 -1.46 13.84
N MET A 162 3.89 -2.35 14.40
CA MET A 162 4.30 -3.29 15.42
C MET A 162 4.58 -4.66 14.80
N LEU A 163 5.73 -5.23 15.13
CA LEU A 163 6.00 -6.63 14.85
C LEU A 163 5.33 -7.51 15.92
N PRO A 164 4.90 -8.72 15.54
CA PRO A 164 4.34 -9.66 16.48
C PRO A 164 5.36 -10.01 17.56
N SER A 165 4.90 -9.96 18.80
CA SER A 165 5.68 -10.40 19.96
C SER A 165 5.55 -11.90 20.18
N THR A 166 4.46 -12.48 19.66
CA THR A 166 4.09 -13.89 19.77
C THR A 166 3.72 -14.49 18.41
N PRO A 167 3.78 -15.83 18.24
CA PRO A 167 3.48 -16.49 16.97
C PRO A 167 2.03 -16.33 16.46
N HIS A 168 1.11 -15.90 17.33
CA HIS A 168 -0.32 -15.74 17.00
C HIS A 168 -0.69 -14.31 16.61
N GLU A 169 0.22 -13.36 16.80
CA GLU A 169 0.01 -11.98 16.40
C GLU A 169 0.40 -11.78 14.94
N ALA A 170 -0.36 -10.94 14.24
CA ALA A 170 0.01 -10.48 12.91
C ALA A 170 0.72 -9.12 13.01
N VAL A 171 1.64 -8.85 12.08
CA VAL A 171 2.19 -7.50 11.92
C VAL A 171 1.04 -6.55 11.61
N ALA A 172 0.94 -5.44 12.33
CA ALA A 172 -0.14 -4.48 12.17
C ALA A 172 0.30 -3.05 12.46
N LEU A 173 -0.42 -2.09 11.88
CA LEU A 173 -0.35 -0.70 12.29
C LEU A 173 -1.32 -0.50 13.47
N GLY A 174 -0.79 -0.40 14.68
CA GLY A 174 -1.60 -0.26 15.89
C GLY A 174 -1.49 1.12 16.52
N ARG A 175 -2.54 1.54 17.23
CA ARG A 175 -2.58 2.82 17.95
C ARG A 175 -1.79 2.69 19.25
N VAL A 176 -0.80 3.56 19.45
CA VAL A 176 0.02 3.57 20.66
C VAL A 176 -0.76 4.21 21.80
N GLY A 177 -0.78 3.54 22.95
CA GLY A 177 -1.48 3.99 24.16
C GLY A 177 -2.87 3.39 24.37
N GLU A 178 -3.41 2.63 23.40
CA GLU A 178 -4.55 1.74 23.65
C GLU A 178 -4.03 0.40 24.16
N ARG A 179 -4.49 -0.03 25.35
CA ARG A 179 -4.26 -1.39 25.82
C ARG A 179 -4.96 -2.34 24.85
N ILE A 180 -4.20 -3.27 24.26
CA ILE A 180 -4.76 -4.47 23.64
C ILE A 180 -5.50 -5.21 24.76
N VAL A 181 -6.83 -5.15 24.76
CA VAL A 181 -7.62 -6.03 25.62
C VAL A 181 -7.54 -7.41 24.97
N ALA A 182 -6.85 -8.32 25.66
CA ALA A 182 -6.70 -9.72 25.28
C ALA A 182 -8.04 -10.45 25.25
#